data_AF-A0A2S4VGJ9-F1
#
_entry.id   AF-A0A2S4VGJ9-F1
#
_cell.length_a   1.000
_cell.length_b   1.000
_cell.length_c   1.000
_cell.angle_alpha   90.00
_cell.angle_beta   90.00
_cell.angle_gamma   90.00
#
_symmetry.space_group_name_H-M   'P 1'
#
loop_
_entity.id
_entity.type
_entity.pdbx_description
1 polymer ?
#
loop_
_entity_poly.entity_id
_entity_poly.type
_entity_poly.pdbx_seq_one_letter_code
_entity_poly.pdbx_strand_id
1 'polypeptide(L)'
;MDTSHLMTDRMDALAITPVCLRVVFNLDNMLGYVPLHNSDPNVMSEKKREADNNFPPCLCSNCDPKSAENLILALKHLTVDNFKENILNRELTFAVPVPPPPPKVTKPQLCITKKTGKHQFRPRGHFKLSAARQMTVAYQNGYSLEQLEKLIGGEVINGQMVFLHAELEAHVKTQPFLNYLEEVQLASGRGGTQEQTLQKRKAARARRLENAAQKAKKAEEASIKAAELAKNRPEPTRRSQRTIEHKRKKDEEQQERNKRVKWTNSTNFTH
;
A
#
# COMPACT_ATOMS: atom_id res chain seq x y z
N MET A 1 -27.28 -2.14 -24.27
CA MET A 1 -27.62 -2.49 -22.86
C MET A 1 -26.34 -2.96 -22.23
N ASP A 2 -25.76 -2.12 -21.37
CA ASP A 2 -24.42 -2.32 -20.82
C ASP A 2 -24.46 -3.40 -19.72
N THR A 3 -24.06 -4.62 -20.07
CA THR A 3 -24.11 -5.80 -19.20
C THR A 3 -23.06 -5.76 -18.07
N SER A 4 -22.09 -4.84 -18.16
CA SER A 4 -20.99 -4.70 -17.19
C SER A 4 -21.45 -4.12 -15.84
N HIS A 5 -22.42 -3.20 -15.85
CA HIS A 5 -22.96 -2.60 -14.64
C HIS A 5 -23.79 -3.61 -13.84
N LEU A 6 -24.61 -4.41 -14.52
CA LEU A 6 -25.49 -5.41 -13.92
C LEU A 6 -24.74 -6.57 -13.22
N MET A 7 -23.54 -6.93 -13.69
CA MET A 7 -22.70 -7.94 -13.02
C MET A 7 -22.11 -7.42 -11.71
N THR A 8 -21.80 -6.12 -11.64
CA THR A 8 -21.28 -5.48 -10.41
C THR A 8 -22.36 -5.48 -9.32
N ASP A 9 -23.58 -5.11 -9.69
CA ASP A 9 -24.70 -5.06 -8.74
C ASP A 9 -25.06 -6.45 -8.18
N ARG A 10 -24.91 -7.52 -8.97
CA ARG A 10 -25.12 -8.90 -8.49
C ARG A 10 -24.03 -9.35 -7.51
N MET A 11 -22.77 -9.01 -7.78
CA MET A 11 -21.66 -9.31 -6.88
C MET A 11 -21.78 -8.54 -5.56
N ASP A 12 -22.18 -7.26 -5.62
CA ASP A 12 -22.44 -6.45 -4.44
C ASP A 12 -23.63 -6.99 -3.64
N ALA A 13 -24.70 -7.43 -4.30
CA ALA A 13 -25.85 -8.04 -3.65
C ALA A 13 -25.48 -9.35 -2.92
N LEU A 14 -24.64 -10.20 -3.51
CA LEU A 14 -24.12 -11.41 -2.87
C LEU A 14 -23.28 -11.10 -1.62
N ALA A 15 -22.57 -9.98 -1.60
CA ALA A 15 -21.73 -9.59 -0.48
C ALA A 15 -22.54 -9.09 0.74
N ILE A 16 -23.76 -8.58 0.53
CA ILE A 16 -24.59 -7.98 1.59
C ILE A 16 -25.84 -8.79 1.93
N THR A 17 -26.18 -9.83 1.16
CA THR A 17 -27.43 -10.57 1.38
C THR A 17 -27.43 -11.29 2.74
N PRO A 18 -28.50 -11.13 3.55
CA PRO A 18 -28.69 -11.86 4.81
C PRO A 18 -29.37 -13.22 4.59
N VAL A 19 -29.61 -13.63 3.35
CA VAL A 19 -30.36 -14.84 3.00
C VAL A 19 -29.41 -16.04 2.92
N CYS A 20 -29.91 -17.25 3.21
CA CYS A 20 -29.19 -18.50 3.01
C CYS A 20 -28.55 -18.56 1.60
N LEU A 21 -27.24 -18.82 1.51
CA LEU A 21 -26.55 -18.85 0.22
C LEU A 21 -27.06 -19.95 -0.72
N ARG A 22 -27.50 -21.10 -0.18
CA ARG A 22 -28.11 -22.17 -0.98
C ARG A 22 -29.39 -21.69 -1.68
N VAL A 23 -30.24 -20.98 -0.94
CA VAL A 23 -31.48 -20.37 -1.46
C VAL A 23 -31.15 -19.26 -2.45
N VAL A 24 -30.19 -18.39 -2.12
CA VAL A 24 -29.74 -17.28 -2.98
C VAL A 24 -29.28 -17.82 -4.33
N PHE A 25 -28.38 -18.81 -4.36
CA PHE A 25 -27.89 -19.37 -5.62
C PHE A 25 -28.99 -20.04 -6.43
N ASN A 26 -29.95 -20.71 -5.78
CA ASN A 26 -31.07 -21.30 -6.51
C ASN A 26 -31.97 -20.23 -7.15
N LEU A 27 -32.32 -19.18 -6.40
CA LEU A 27 -33.13 -18.08 -6.92
C LEU A 27 -32.39 -17.27 -7.98
N ASP A 28 -31.08 -17.05 -7.82
CA ASP A 28 -30.26 -16.35 -8.80
C ASP A 28 -30.17 -17.14 -10.12
N ASN A 29 -30.09 -18.48 -10.03
CA ASN A 29 -30.09 -19.36 -11.20
C ASN A 29 -31.47 -19.47 -11.88
N MET A 30 -32.57 -19.48 -11.11
CA MET A 30 -33.92 -19.66 -11.66
C MET A 30 -34.58 -18.35 -12.11
N LEU A 31 -34.38 -17.26 -11.35
CA LEU A 31 -35.08 -15.99 -11.49
C LEU A 31 -34.14 -14.84 -11.89
N GLY A 32 -32.81 -15.05 -11.85
CA GLY A 32 -31.83 -14.07 -12.32
C GLY A 32 -31.55 -12.92 -11.36
N TYR A 33 -31.88 -13.04 -10.07
CA TYR A 33 -31.61 -12.00 -9.07
C TYR A 33 -31.17 -12.56 -7.71
N VAL A 34 -30.43 -11.74 -6.97
CA VAL A 34 -29.97 -12.04 -5.61
C VAL A 34 -30.90 -11.34 -4.59
N PRO A 35 -31.62 -12.08 -3.75
CA PRO A 35 -32.53 -11.48 -2.78
C PRO A 35 -31.76 -10.81 -1.63
N LEU A 36 -32.23 -9.66 -1.16
CA LEU A 36 -31.61 -8.90 -0.07
C LEU A 36 -32.34 -9.02 1.28
N HIS A 37 -33.48 -9.72 1.31
CA HIS A 37 -34.31 -9.83 2.51
C HIS A 37 -34.91 -11.23 2.65
N ASN A 38 -35.02 -11.71 3.90
CA ASN A 38 -35.62 -13.01 4.22
C ASN A 38 -37.15 -13.06 4.03
N SER A 39 -37.79 -11.89 3.96
CA SER A 39 -39.23 -11.73 3.74
C SER A 39 -39.63 -11.74 2.26
N ASP A 40 -38.67 -11.90 1.34
CA ASP A 40 -38.97 -12.05 -0.08
C ASP A 40 -39.85 -13.31 -0.29
N PRO A 41 -40.99 -13.20 -1.01
CA PRO A 41 -41.88 -14.33 -1.26
C PRO A 41 -41.20 -15.55 -1.89
N ASN A 42 -40.25 -15.33 -2.81
CA ASN A 42 -39.52 -16.40 -3.47
C ASN A 42 -38.55 -17.07 -2.48
N VAL A 43 -37.94 -16.30 -1.57
CA VAL A 43 -37.10 -16.83 -0.49
C VAL A 43 -37.92 -17.69 0.47
N MET A 44 -39.11 -17.23 0.87
CA MET A 44 -39.99 -18.00 1.76
C MET A 44 -40.49 -19.29 1.10
N SER A 45 -40.88 -19.20 -0.18
CA SER A 45 -41.30 -20.37 -0.97
C SER A 45 -40.17 -21.39 -1.11
N GLU A 46 -38.96 -20.94 -1.42
CA GLU A 46 -37.81 -21.82 -1.60
C GLU A 46 -37.36 -22.46 -0.28
N LYS A 47 -37.35 -21.71 0.83
CA LYS A 47 -37.10 -22.29 2.17
C LYS A 47 -38.15 -23.33 2.54
N LYS A 48 -39.41 -23.10 2.20
CA LYS A 48 -40.48 -24.08 2.42
C LYS A 48 -40.26 -25.34 1.59
N ARG A 49 -39.92 -25.20 0.31
CA ARG A 49 -39.58 -26.33 -0.58
C ARG A 49 -38.40 -27.15 -0.04
N GLU A 50 -37.34 -26.50 0.46
CA GLU A 50 -36.21 -27.19 1.09
C GLU A 50 -36.65 -27.98 2.33
N ALA A 51 -37.53 -27.42 3.16
CA ALA A 51 -38.06 -28.10 4.34
C ALA A 51 -38.97 -29.29 3.98
N ASP A 52 -39.87 -29.10 3.01
CA ASP A 52 -40.81 -30.12 2.54
C ASP A 52 -40.07 -31.30 1.88
N ASN A 53 -38.91 -31.04 1.26
CA ASN A 53 -38.05 -32.07 0.66
C ASN A 53 -36.97 -32.60 1.62
N ASN A 54 -37.05 -32.29 2.92
CA ASN A 54 -36.12 -32.75 3.94
C ASN A 54 -34.63 -32.45 3.64
N PHE A 55 -34.34 -31.28 3.08
CA PHE A 55 -32.95 -30.88 2.86
C PHE A 55 -32.22 -30.76 4.20
N PRO A 56 -30.92 -31.14 4.27
CA PRO A 56 -30.15 -30.95 5.49
C PRO A 56 -30.05 -29.46 5.84
N PRO A 57 -29.91 -29.12 7.14
CA PRO A 57 -29.72 -27.74 7.56
C PRO A 57 -28.50 -27.14 6.86
N CYS A 58 -28.63 -25.91 6.38
CA CYS A 58 -27.54 -25.24 5.69
C CYS A 58 -26.51 -24.71 6.71
N LEU A 59 -25.23 -24.94 6.43
CA LEU A 59 -24.10 -24.48 7.25
C LEU A 59 -23.41 -23.24 6.68
N CYS A 60 -24.06 -22.51 5.76
CA CYS A 60 -23.50 -21.25 5.26
C CYS A 60 -23.43 -20.19 6.37
N SER A 61 -22.60 -19.16 6.17
CA SER A 61 -22.39 -18.06 7.13
C SER A 61 -23.67 -17.34 7.54
N ASN A 62 -24.70 -17.34 6.69
CA ASN A 62 -25.98 -16.69 6.98
C ASN A 62 -26.95 -17.60 7.77
N CYS A 63 -26.76 -18.93 7.74
CA CYS A 63 -27.60 -19.90 8.45
C CYS A 63 -26.98 -20.37 9.78
N ASP A 64 -25.65 -20.45 9.85
CA ASP A 64 -24.92 -20.76 11.07
C ASP A 64 -23.69 -19.85 11.23
N PRO A 65 -23.90 -18.60 11.68
CA PRO A 65 -22.82 -17.62 11.82
C PRO A 65 -21.78 -18.05 12.85
N LYS A 66 -22.18 -18.80 13.89
CA LYS A 66 -21.27 -19.25 14.95
C LYS A 66 -20.30 -20.29 14.43
N SER A 67 -20.79 -21.28 13.67
CA SER A 67 -19.89 -22.27 13.04
C SER A 67 -18.95 -21.61 12.03
N ALA A 68 -19.46 -20.65 11.24
CA ALA A 68 -18.66 -19.93 10.26
C ALA A 68 -17.55 -19.09 10.92
N GLU A 69 -17.84 -18.42 12.03
CA GLU A 69 -16.84 -17.68 12.82
C GLU A 69 -15.74 -18.62 13.34
N ASN A 70 -16.12 -19.76 13.92
CA ASN A 70 -15.17 -20.77 14.39
C ASN A 70 -14.29 -21.27 13.24
N LEU A 71 -14.88 -21.56 12.09
CA LEU A 71 -14.16 -21.99 10.89
C LEU A 71 -13.19 -20.92 10.40
N ILE A 72 -13.61 -19.64 10.34
CA ILE A 72 -12.76 -18.51 9.94
C ILE A 72 -11.52 -18.40 10.85
N LEU A 73 -11.71 -18.52 12.17
CA LEU A 73 -10.60 -18.49 13.13
C LEU A 73 -9.64 -19.67 12.94
N ALA A 74 -10.16 -20.80 12.46
CA ALA A 74 -9.44 -22.04 12.25
C ALA A 74 -8.79 -22.17 10.86
N LEU A 75 -9.14 -21.32 9.88
CA LEU A 75 -8.67 -21.42 8.49
C LEU A 75 -7.14 -21.55 8.37
N LYS A 76 -6.39 -20.79 9.18
CA LYS A 76 -4.92 -20.81 9.23
C LYS A 76 -4.32 -22.13 9.74
N HIS A 77 -5.13 -22.99 10.33
CA HIS A 77 -4.76 -24.29 10.88
C HIS A 77 -5.33 -25.45 10.04
N LEU A 78 -6.08 -25.14 8.98
CA LEU A 78 -6.50 -26.15 8.02
C LEU A 78 -5.32 -26.61 7.17
N THR A 79 -5.26 -27.91 6.96
CA THR A 79 -4.32 -28.61 6.08
C THR A 79 -5.13 -29.33 5.01
N VAL A 80 -4.46 -29.81 3.95
CA VAL A 80 -5.13 -30.56 2.87
C VAL A 80 -5.89 -31.78 3.44
N ASP A 81 -5.33 -32.42 4.46
CA ASP A 81 -5.87 -33.65 5.05
C ASP A 81 -7.14 -33.41 5.89
N ASN A 82 -7.23 -32.26 6.58
CA ASN A 82 -8.36 -31.96 7.47
C ASN A 82 -9.39 -30.99 6.85
N PHE A 83 -9.10 -30.40 5.68
CA PHE A 83 -9.93 -29.36 5.06
C PHE A 83 -11.36 -29.83 4.80
N LYS A 84 -11.52 -30.96 4.09
CA LYS A 84 -12.84 -31.42 3.64
C LYS A 84 -13.78 -31.70 4.82
N GLU A 85 -13.28 -32.36 5.86
CA GLU A 85 -14.09 -32.68 7.05
C GLU A 85 -14.48 -31.41 7.81
N ASN A 86 -13.57 -30.45 7.96
CA ASN A 86 -13.84 -29.23 8.74
C ASN A 86 -14.71 -28.20 8.01
N ILE A 87 -14.75 -28.23 6.67
CA ILE A 87 -15.61 -27.34 5.86
C ILE A 87 -17.07 -27.85 5.82
N LEU A 88 -17.26 -29.17 5.89
CA LEU A 88 -18.58 -29.80 5.78
C LEU A 88 -19.28 -30.00 7.14
N ASN A 89 -18.54 -29.91 8.24
CA ASN A 89 -19.05 -30.14 9.58
C ASN A 89 -19.29 -28.83 10.34
N ARG A 90 -20.26 -28.87 11.25
CA ARG A 90 -20.59 -27.75 12.14
C ARG A 90 -19.50 -27.46 13.18
N GLU A 91 -18.81 -28.52 13.57
CA GLU A 91 -17.77 -28.50 14.60
C GLU A 91 -16.42 -28.88 13.98
N LEU A 92 -15.35 -28.26 14.48
CA LEU A 92 -14.00 -28.55 14.05
C LEU A 92 -13.54 -29.87 14.65
N THR A 93 -12.84 -30.68 13.86
CA THR A 93 -12.25 -31.95 14.32
C THR A 93 -10.95 -31.75 15.09
N PHE A 94 -10.47 -30.51 15.21
CA PHE A 94 -9.25 -30.16 15.91
C PHE A 94 -9.44 -28.94 16.82
N ALA A 95 -8.63 -28.86 17.87
CA ALA A 95 -8.59 -27.70 18.75
C ALA A 95 -7.81 -26.56 18.08
N VAL A 96 -8.45 -25.41 17.90
CA VAL A 96 -7.76 -24.19 17.48
C VAL A 96 -6.84 -23.75 18.62
N PRO A 97 -5.51 -23.64 18.40
CA PRO A 97 -4.62 -23.09 19.40
C PRO A 97 -5.08 -21.68 19.76
N VAL A 98 -5.55 -21.48 21.00
CA VAL A 98 -5.88 -20.15 21.49
C VAL A 98 -4.56 -19.39 21.58
N PRO A 99 -4.35 -18.33 20.79
CA PRO A 99 -3.14 -17.54 20.93
C PRO A 99 -3.09 -17.01 22.37
N PRO A 100 -1.92 -17.04 23.04
CA PRO A 100 -1.81 -16.47 24.38
C PRO A 100 -2.34 -15.04 24.33
N PRO A 101 -3.06 -14.59 25.38
CA PRO A 101 -3.66 -13.26 25.38
C PRO A 101 -2.57 -12.26 25.02
N PRO A 102 -2.82 -11.39 24.01
CA PRO A 102 -1.82 -10.44 23.59
C PRO A 102 -1.36 -9.67 24.83
N PRO A 103 -0.04 -9.48 25.04
CA PRO A 103 0.44 -8.69 26.16
C PRO A 103 -0.30 -7.36 26.13
N LYS A 104 -0.89 -6.95 27.27
CA LYS A 104 -1.74 -5.77 27.38
C LYS A 104 -1.03 -4.57 26.75
N VAL A 105 -1.35 -4.28 25.48
CA VAL A 105 -0.84 -3.10 24.82
C VAL A 105 -1.63 -1.94 25.38
N THR A 106 -1.02 -1.22 26.30
CA THR A 106 -1.51 0.07 26.76
C THR A 106 -1.55 1.00 25.55
N LYS A 107 -2.77 1.15 25.01
CA LYS A 107 -3.23 2.09 23.96
C LYS A 107 -3.08 1.60 22.50
N PRO A 108 -4.19 1.32 21.80
CA PRO A 108 -4.15 1.12 20.35
C PRO A 108 -3.88 2.45 19.66
N GLN A 109 -2.80 2.56 18.88
CA GLN A 109 -2.69 3.63 17.90
C GLN A 109 -3.70 3.38 16.79
N LEU A 110 -4.76 4.19 16.74
CA LEU A 110 -5.80 4.21 15.71
C LEU A 110 -5.19 3.95 14.30
N CYS A 111 -5.52 2.80 13.72
CA CYS A 111 -5.61 2.69 12.26
C CYS A 111 -6.98 3.26 11.87
N ILE A 112 -6.99 4.54 11.48
CA ILE A 112 -8.18 5.17 10.91
C ILE A 112 -8.50 4.46 9.60
N THR A 113 -9.57 3.68 9.61
CA THR A 113 -10.37 3.36 8.43
C THR A 113 -11.12 4.62 8.01
N LYS A 114 -11.09 4.99 6.72
CA LYS A 114 -12.19 5.64 6.00
C LYS A 114 -11.89 5.79 4.51
N LYS A 115 -12.90 5.43 3.71
CA LYS A 115 -13.00 5.55 2.25
C LYS A 115 -12.97 7.02 1.84
N THR A 116 -12.00 7.44 1.02
CA THR A 116 -12.15 8.57 0.07
C THR A 116 -11.21 8.35 -1.11
N GLY A 117 -11.73 8.58 -2.31
CA GLY A 117 -11.09 8.27 -3.58
C GLY A 117 -9.77 8.98 -3.84
N LYS A 118 -9.02 8.45 -4.81
CA LYS A 118 -7.76 8.99 -5.36
C LYS A 118 -6.77 9.48 -4.30
N HIS A 119 -6.27 8.58 -3.47
CA HIS A 119 -5.02 8.84 -2.76
C HIS A 119 -3.87 8.17 -3.51
N GLN A 120 -3.10 8.99 -4.23
CA GLN A 120 -1.70 8.70 -4.56
C GLN A 120 -1.05 8.03 -3.34
N PHE A 121 -0.48 6.83 -3.52
CA PHE A 121 0.24 6.12 -2.47
C PHE A 121 1.11 7.11 -1.70
N ARG A 122 0.79 7.33 -0.41
CA ARG A 122 1.54 8.24 0.47
C ARG A 122 2.37 7.39 1.41
N PRO A 123 3.68 7.19 1.15
CA PRO A 123 4.54 6.35 1.99
C PRO A 123 4.48 6.71 3.47
N ARG A 124 4.31 8.01 3.77
CA ARG A 124 4.18 8.56 5.14
C ARG A 124 3.00 8.02 5.95
N GLY A 125 1.96 7.49 5.30
CA GLY A 125 0.76 6.94 5.97
C GLY A 125 0.79 5.42 6.16
N HIS A 126 1.73 4.71 5.54
CA HIS A 126 1.80 3.24 5.58
C HIS A 126 3.10 2.76 6.24
N PHE A 127 4.18 3.54 6.10
CA PHE A 127 5.42 3.35 6.85
C PHE A 127 5.61 4.56 7.77
N LYS A 128 5.31 4.38 9.06
CA LYS A 128 5.64 5.40 10.06
C LYS A 128 7.14 5.67 9.96
N LEU A 129 7.53 6.95 10.00
CA LEU A 129 8.93 7.36 9.93
C LEU A 129 9.81 6.64 10.97
N SER A 130 9.24 6.28 12.12
CA SER A 130 9.89 5.46 13.14
C SER A 130 10.24 4.05 12.68
N ALA A 131 9.35 3.37 11.94
CA ALA A 131 9.59 2.04 11.41
C ALA A 131 10.67 2.07 10.32
N ALA A 132 10.63 3.06 9.43
CA ALA A 132 11.67 3.26 8.43
C ALA A 132 13.06 3.51 9.07
N ARG A 133 13.11 4.32 10.14
CA ARG A 133 14.35 4.57 10.90
C ARG A 133 14.87 3.33 11.61
N GLN A 134 14.00 2.54 12.22
CA GLN A 134 14.38 1.27 12.86
C GLN A 134 14.96 0.29 11.85
N MET A 135 14.38 0.22 10.64
CA MET A 135 14.91 -0.59 9.54
C MET A 135 16.34 -0.21 9.19
N THR A 136 16.62 1.08 9.03
CA THR A 136 17.96 1.56 8.69
C THR A 136 18.97 1.30 9.81
N VAL A 137 18.55 1.44 11.08
CA VAL A 137 19.42 1.13 12.23
C VAL A 137 19.68 -0.38 12.33
N ALA A 138 18.67 -1.24 12.11
CA ALA A 138 18.85 -2.69 12.08
C ALA A 138 19.82 -3.12 10.97
N TYR A 139 19.67 -2.55 9.76
CA TYR A 139 20.61 -2.78 8.66
C TYR A 139 22.05 -2.36 9.04
N GLN A 140 22.23 -1.18 9.62
CA GLN A 140 23.55 -0.71 10.09
C GLN A 140 24.16 -1.62 11.18
N ASN A 141 23.32 -2.25 12.00
CA ASN A 141 23.73 -3.19 13.03
C ASN A 141 24.00 -4.61 12.49
N GLY A 142 24.02 -4.80 11.17
CA GLY A 142 24.40 -6.07 10.52
C GLY A 142 23.28 -7.10 10.44
N TYR A 143 22.01 -6.69 10.49
CA TYR A 143 20.89 -7.61 10.32
C TYR A 143 20.82 -8.09 8.87
N SER A 144 20.63 -9.39 8.70
CA SER A 144 20.48 -10.03 7.39
C SER A 144 19.17 -9.63 6.70
N LEU A 145 19.11 -9.78 5.37
CA LEU A 145 17.92 -9.48 4.59
C LEU A 145 16.68 -10.26 5.06
N GLU A 146 16.83 -11.53 5.44
CA GLU A 146 15.74 -12.35 5.98
C GLU A 146 15.20 -11.80 7.32
N GLN A 147 16.07 -11.23 8.16
CA GLN A 147 15.66 -10.61 9.42
C GLN A 147 14.95 -9.27 9.18
N LEU A 148 15.37 -8.53 8.15
CA LEU A 148 14.74 -7.27 7.74
C LEU A 148 13.38 -7.51 7.07
N GLU A 149 13.24 -8.59 6.32
CA GLU A 149 11.96 -9.04 5.73
C GLU A 149 10.92 -9.35 6.82
N LYS A 150 11.33 -10.07 7.86
CA LYS A 150 10.50 -10.31 9.05
C LYS A 150 10.11 -9.00 9.74
N LEU A 151 10.99 -8.00 9.74
CA LEU A 151 10.75 -6.69 10.38
C LEU A 151 9.71 -5.84 9.64
N ILE A 152 9.54 -6.01 8.32
CA ILE A 152 8.47 -5.37 7.52
C ILE A 152 7.17 -6.18 7.44
N GLY A 153 7.07 -7.31 8.14
CA GLY A 153 5.86 -8.13 8.20
C GLY A 153 5.91 -9.42 7.38
N GLY A 154 7.05 -9.77 6.80
CA GLY A 154 7.29 -11.07 6.16
C GLY A 154 6.69 -11.25 4.77
N GLU A 155 5.80 -10.38 4.32
CA GLU A 155 5.25 -10.40 2.96
C GLU A 155 5.97 -9.38 2.09
N VAL A 156 6.78 -9.86 1.13
CA VAL A 156 7.52 -9.03 0.18
C VAL A 156 7.28 -9.47 -1.26
N ILE A 157 7.20 -8.50 -2.16
CA ILE A 157 7.12 -8.74 -3.60
C ILE A 157 8.52 -9.11 -4.12
N ASN A 158 8.60 -9.99 -5.12
CA ASN A 158 9.86 -10.36 -5.77
C ASN A 158 10.66 -9.12 -6.20
N GLY A 159 11.92 -9.03 -5.74
CA GLY A 159 12.82 -7.91 -6.02
C GLY A 159 12.70 -6.72 -5.07
N GLN A 160 11.68 -6.66 -4.20
CA GLN A 160 11.50 -5.59 -3.22
C GLN A 160 12.68 -5.51 -2.23
N MET A 161 13.18 -6.65 -1.75
CA MET A 161 14.31 -6.69 -0.82
C MET A 161 15.63 -6.27 -1.46
N VAL A 162 15.82 -6.59 -2.74
CA VAL A 162 17.00 -6.17 -3.52
C VAL A 162 17.02 -4.66 -3.69
N PHE A 163 15.86 -4.08 -4.04
CA PHE A 163 15.68 -2.64 -4.15
C PHE A 163 15.88 -1.95 -2.78
N LEU A 164 15.26 -2.49 -1.72
CA LEU A 164 15.35 -1.95 -0.37
C LEU A 164 16.79 -1.98 0.15
N HIS A 165 17.53 -3.06 -0.14
CA HIS A 165 18.95 -3.17 0.22
C HIS A 165 19.78 -2.05 -0.39
N ALA A 166 19.64 -1.80 -1.70
CA ALA A 166 20.38 -0.75 -2.38
C ALA A 166 20.05 0.65 -1.82
N GLU A 167 18.77 0.90 -1.54
CA GLU A 167 18.33 2.18 -0.97
C GLU A 167 18.83 2.36 0.48
N LEU A 168 18.81 1.30 1.30
CA LEU A 168 19.36 1.32 2.66
C LEU A 168 20.86 1.58 2.65
N GLU A 169 21.60 0.92 1.76
CA GLU A 169 23.06 1.11 1.62
C GLU A 169 23.42 2.54 1.20
N ALA A 170 22.62 3.14 0.31
CA ALA A 170 22.76 4.53 -0.05
C ALA A 170 22.39 5.46 1.13
N HIS A 171 21.32 5.16 1.84
CA HIS A 171 20.79 6.00 2.91
C HIS A 171 21.69 6.05 4.15
N VAL A 172 22.31 4.93 4.55
CA VAL A 172 23.21 4.89 5.72
C VAL A 172 24.44 5.78 5.56
N LYS A 173 24.85 6.06 4.31
CA LYS A 173 25.98 6.94 3.99
C LYS A 173 25.59 8.43 4.05
N THR A 174 24.31 8.76 4.19
CA THR A 174 23.83 10.14 4.15
C THR A 174 24.03 10.86 5.48
N GLN A 175 24.41 12.15 5.40
CA GLN A 175 24.58 13.02 6.57
C GLN A 175 23.34 13.10 7.50
N PRO A 176 22.09 13.13 6.99
CA PRO A 176 20.91 13.08 7.85
C PRO A 176 20.82 11.80 8.69
N PHE A 177 21.22 10.65 8.14
CA PHE A 177 21.23 9.39 8.88
C PHE A 177 22.34 9.35 9.93
N LEU A 178 23.56 9.80 9.60
CA LEU A 178 24.66 9.87 10.56
C LEU A 178 24.33 10.78 11.75
N ASN A 179 23.69 11.92 11.51
CA ASN A 179 23.19 12.80 12.59
C ASN A 179 22.13 12.11 13.46
N TYR A 180 21.24 11.33 12.85
CA TYR A 180 20.23 10.56 13.58
C TYR A 180 20.86 9.43 14.41
N LEU A 181 21.85 8.73 13.85
CA LEU A 181 22.61 7.69 14.55
C LEU A 181 23.33 8.28 15.77
N GLU A 182 23.97 9.44 15.62
CA GLU A 182 24.60 10.18 16.71
C GLU A 182 23.57 10.58 17.78
N GLU A 183 22.40 11.11 17.40
CA GLU A 183 21.31 11.43 18.33
C GLU A 183 20.81 10.20 19.10
N VAL A 184 20.67 9.05 18.45
CA VAL A 184 20.25 7.79 19.07
C VAL A 184 21.33 7.26 20.01
N GLN A 185 22.60 7.29 19.60
CA GLN A 185 23.74 6.87 20.44
C GLN A 185 23.89 7.77 21.67
N LEU A 186 23.71 9.09 21.52
CA LEU A 186 23.67 10.05 22.63
C LEU A 186 22.50 9.78 23.59
N ALA A 187 21.35 9.31 23.09
CA ALA A 187 20.21 8.95 23.91
C ALA A 187 20.37 7.58 24.61
N SER A 188 21.13 6.65 24.01
CA SER A 188 21.24 5.27 24.45
C SER A 188 22.45 4.96 25.36
N GLY A 189 23.31 5.93 25.71
CA GLY A 189 24.37 5.65 26.70
C GLY A 189 25.10 6.85 27.31
N ARG A 190 25.31 6.77 28.63
CA ARG A 190 26.47 7.29 29.39
C ARG A 190 26.47 8.80 29.76
N GLY A 191 25.73 9.15 30.81
CA GLY A 191 26.21 10.06 31.88
C GLY A 191 26.47 11.54 31.57
N GLY A 192 25.76 12.16 30.61
CA GLY A 192 25.81 13.62 30.44
C GLY A 192 24.64 14.30 31.15
N THR A 193 24.90 15.33 31.98
CA THR A 193 23.84 16.12 32.60
C THR A 193 22.93 16.76 31.53
N GLN A 194 21.66 16.98 31.88
CA GLN A 194 20.62 17.54 30.99
C GLN A 194 21.08 18.83 30.27
N GLU A 195 21.95 19.59 30.93
CA GLU A 195 22.57 20.82 30.43
C GLU A 195 23.63 20.60 29.35
N GLN A 196 24.48 19.58 29.48
CA GLN A 196 25.45 19.21 28.43
C GLN A 196 24.74 18.73 27.17
N THR A 197 23.64 18.01 27.32
CA THR A 197 22.78 17.58 26.21
C THR A 197 22.12 18.79 25.52
N LEU A 198 21.65 19.78 26.29
CA LEU A 198 21.09 21.01 25.74
C LEU A 198 22.14 21.86 25.00
N GLN A 199 23.36 21.98 25.56
CA GLN A 199 24.46 22.71 24.92
C GLN A 199 24.89 22.05 23.61
N LYS A 200 25.03 20.71 23.57
CA LYS A 200 25.34 19.98 22.32
C LYS A 200 24.25 20.15 21.26
N ARG A 201 22.96 20.13 21.65
CA ARG A 201 21.83 20.40 20.74
C ARG A 201 21.84 21.83 20.19
N LYS A 202 22.16 22.83 21.03
CA LYS A 202 22.33 24.23 20.59
C LYS A 202 23.49 24.35 19.59
N ALA A 203 24.63 23.72 19.86
CA ALA A 203 25.79 23.72 18.96
C ALA A 203 25.51 23.02 17.62
N ALA A 204 24.80 21.89 17.61
CA ALA A 204 24.38 21.21 16.39
C ALA A 204 23.41 22.06 15.55
N ARG A 205 22.46 22.75 16.20
CA ARG A 205 21.54 23.68 15.51
C ARG A 205 22.28 24.87 14.90
N ALA A 206 23.25 25.45 15.60
CA ALA A 206 24.08 26.53 15.09
C ALA A 206 24.85 26.12 13.83
N ARG A 207 25.49 24.93 13.84
CA ARG A 207 26.21 24.38 12.67
C ARG A 207 25.29 24.18 11.45
N ARG A 208 24.04 23.75 11.66
CA ARG A 208 23.06 23.59 10.56
C ARG A 208 22.67 24.93 9.94
N LEU A 209 22.48 25.96 10.77
CA LEU A 209 22.16 27.31 10.30
C LEU A 209 23.34 27.91 9.52
N GLU A 210 24.57 27.70 10.00
CA GLU A 210 25.78 28.17 9.32
C GLU A 210 25.97 27.49 7.96
N ASN A 211 25.86 26.16 7.90
CA ASN A 211 25.96 25.42 6.64
C ASN A 211 24.87 25.81 5.64
N ALA A 212 23.63 26.06 6.12
CA ALA A 212 22.54 26.53 5.27
C ALA A 212 22.82 27.95 4.72
N ALA A 213 23.35 28.85 5.57
CA ALA A 213 23.72 30.20 5.16
C ALA A 213 24.88 30.19 4.14
N GLN A 214 25.90 29.36 4.35
CA GLN A 214 27.01 29.19 3.38
C GLN A 214 26.51 28.64 2.05
N LYS A 215 25.58 27.67 2.06
CA LYS A 215 24.99 27.12 0.84
C LYS A 215 24.14 28.17 0.10
N ALA A 216 23.39 29.00 0.83
CA ALA A 216 22.62 30.10 0.24
C ALA A 216 23.54 31.15 -0.39
N LYS A 217 24.63 31.54 0.28
CA LYS A 217 25.63 32.48 -0.29
C LYS A 217 26.26 31.93 -1.57
N LYS A 218 26.68 30.66 -1.58
CA LYS A 218 27.23 30.01 -2.78
C LYS A 218 26.21 29.92 -3.93
N ALA A 219 24.94 29.69 -3.61
CA ALA A 219 23.88 29.67 -4.62
C ALA A 219 23.63 31.05 -5.22
N GLU A 220 23.67 32.10 -4.40
CA GLU A 220 23.53 33.48 -4.85
C GLU A 220 24.72 33.91 -5.74
N GLU A 221 25.95 33.62 -5.30
CA GLU A 221 27.17 33.87 -6.10
C GLU A 221 27.12 33.11 -7.45
N ALA A 222 26.63 31.87 -7.45
CA ALA A 222 26.47 31.11 -8.68
C ALA A 222 25.40 31.70 -9.60
N SER A 223 24.29 32.22 -9.05
CA SER A 223 23.24 32.91 -9.80
C SER A 223 23.75 34.19 -10.45
N ILE A 224 24.48 35.01 -9.69
CA ILE A 224 25.11 36.25 -10.19
C ILE A 224 26.09 35.91 -11.32
N LYS A 225 26.96 34.92 -11.12
CA LYS A 225 27.95 34.50 -12.12
C LYS A 225 27.28 33.93 -13.39
N ALA A 226 26.16 33.21 -13.25
CA ALA A 226 25.40 32.71 -14.39
C ALA A 226 24.72 33.85 -15.17
N ALA A 227 24.18 34.85 -14.48
CA ALA A 227 23.59 36.03 -15.11
C ALA A 227 24.65 36.88 -15.85
N GLU A 228 25.86 36.98 -15.31
CA GLU A 228 26.98 37.68 -15.93
C GLU A 228 27.53 36.93 -17.16
N LEU A 229 27.61 35.60 -17.11
CA LEU A 229 27.92 34.77 -18.28
C LEU A 229 26.86 34.91 -19.39
N ALA A 230 25.59 35.03 -19.02
CA ALA A 230 24.50 35.20 -19.99
C ALA A 230 24.57 36.56 -20.71
N LYS A 231 24.98 37.64 -20.01
CA LYS A 231 25.20 38.96 -20.60
C LYS A 231 26.39 39.00 -21.57
N ASN A 232 27.44 38.22 -21.28
CA ASN A 232 28.65 38.15 -22.12
C ASN A 232 28.57 37.06 -23.21
N ARG A 233 27.40 36.45 -23.43
CA ARG A 233 27.24 35.41 -24.45
C ARG A 233 27.26 36.06 -25.84
N PRO A 234 28.22 35.72 -26.72
CA PRO A 234 28.24 36.25 -28.07
C PRO A 234 26.99 35.83 -28.84
N GLU A 235 26.47 36.75 -29.63
CA GLU A 235 25.24 36.54 -30.39
C GLU A 235 25.42 35.35 -31.35
N PRO A 236 24.49 34.36 -31.34
CA PRO A 236 24.67 33.15 -32.12
C PRO A 236 24.73 33.49 -33.60
N THR A 237 25.81 33.05 -34.27
CA THR A 237 26.02 33.29 -35.70
C THR A 237 24.84 32.75 -36.53
N ARG A 238 24.56 33.37 -37.69
CA ARG A 238 23.49 32.95 -38.62
C ARG A 238 23.46 31.45 -38.91
N ARG A 239 24.64 30.80 -38.94
CA ARG A 239 24.75 29.34 -39.13
C ARG A 239 24.21 28.57 -37.93
N SER A 240 24.55 28.98 -36.71
CA SER A 240 24.02 28.41 -35.46
C SER A 240 22.51 28.61 -35.33
N GLN A 241 22.00 29.79 -35.71
CA GLN A 241 20.56 30.08 -35.67
C GLN A 241 19.78 29.14 -36.60
N ARG A 242 20.27 28.94 -37.83
CA ARG A 242 19.68 27.99 -38.79
C ARG A 242 19.69 26.55 -38.26
N THR A 243 20.77 26.13 -37.59
CA THR A 243 20.83 24.78 -37.00
C THR A 243 19.85 24.61 -35.85
N ILE A 244 19.71 25.63 -34.98
CA ILE A 244 18.75 25.62 -33.87
C ILE A 244 17.31 25.57 -34.40
N GLU A 245 17.00 26.37 -35.42
CA GLU A 245 15.66 26.43 -36.02
C GLU A 245 15.30 25.16 -36.77
N HIS A 246 16.26 24.57 -37.50
CA HIS A 246 16.07 23.26 -38.14
C HIS A 246 15.81 22.16 -37.10
N LYS A 247 16.51 22.19 -35.97
CA LYS A 247 16.30 21.23 -34.89
C LYS A 247 14.90 21.40 -34.26
N ARG A 248 14.48 22.65 -34.01
CA ARG A 248 13.14 22.95 -33.50
C ARG A 248 12.03 22.46 -34.44
N LYS A 249 12.17 22.70 -35.75
CA LYS A 249 11.21 22.19 -36.76
C LYS A 249 11.15 20.66 -36.77
N LYS A 250 12.30 20.00 -36.61
CA LYS A 250 12.35 18.53 -36.56
C LYS A 250 11.67 17.96 -35.31
N ASP A 251 11.80 18.64 -34.18
CA ASP A 251 11.16 18.26 -32.92
C ASP A 251 9.64 18.52 -32.96
N GLU A 252 9.19 19.61 -33.58
CA GLU A 252 7.77 19.90 -33.84
C GLU A 252 7.13 18.86 -34.77
N GLU A 253 7.81 18.49 -35.86
CA GLU A 253 7.36 17.40 -36.75
C GLU A 253 7.28 16.06 -36.03
N GLN A 254 8.23 15.77 -35.13
CA GLN A 254 8.23 14.55 -34.34
C GLN A 254 7.03 14.51 -33.38
N GLN A 255 6.69 15.65 -32.76
CA GLN A 255 5.49 15.77 -31.93
C GLN A 255 4.22 15.57 -32.73
N GLU A 256 4.10 16.16 -33.93
CA GLU A 256 2.93 15.97 -34.80
C GLU A 256 2.80 14.52 -35.30
N ARG A 257 3.91 13.86 -35.64
CA ARG A 257 3.91 12.40 -35.93
C ARG A 257 3.41 11.60 -34.73
N ASN A 258 3.91 11.88 -33.54
CA ASN A 258 3.49 11.19 -32.32
C ASN A 258 2.01 11.43 -32.00
N LYS A 259 1.48 12.63 -32.23
CA LYS A 259 0.03 12.91 -32.09
C LYS A 259 -0.80 12.13 -33.11
N ARG A 260 -0.36 12.05 -34.37
CA ARG A 260 -1.06 11.33 -35.45
C ARG A 260 -1.12 9.82 -35.19
N VAL A 261 -0.01 9.21 -34.75
CA VAL A 261 0.04 7.79 -34.33
C VAL A 261 -0.90 7.53 -33.15
N LYS A 262 -0.97 8.47 -32.20
CA LYS A 262 -1.88 8.36 -31.06
C LYS A 262 -3.36 8.42 -31.49
N TRP A 263 -3.69 9.16 -32.54
CA TRP A 263 -5.05 9.25 -33.09
C TRP A 263 -5.46 8.01 -33.88
N THR A 264 -4.57 7.47 -34.75
CA THR A 264 -4.84 6.24 -35.52
C THR A 264 -5.01 5.00 -34.64
N ASN A 265 -4.28 4.92 -33.54
CA ASN A 265 -4.45 3.85 -32.56
C ASN A 265 -5.76 3.96 -31.77
N SER A 266 -6.36 5.16 -31.71
CA SER A 266 -7.64 5.38 -31.04
C SER A 266 -8.85 5.06 -31.94
N THR A 267 -8.69 5.12 -33.27
CA THR A 267 -9.76 4.82 -34.25
C THR A 267 -9.85 3.34 -34.62
N ASN A 268 -8.80 2.55 -34.40
CA ASN A 268 -8.78 1.10 -34.63
C ASN A 268 -9.40 0.27 -33.48
N PHE A 269 -9.98 0.91 -32.46
CA PHE A 269 -10.63 0.26 -31.31
C PHE A 269 -12.17 0.24 -31.40
N THR A 270 -12.75 0.62 -32.54
CA THR A 270 -14.21 0.68 -32.78
C THR A 270 -14.62 -0.09 -34.03
N HIS A 271 -14.15 -1.33 -34.19
CA HIS A 271 -14.74 -2.33 -35.07
C HIS A 271 -14.67 -3.72 -34.44
#